data_AF-A0AA43Q9I8-F1
#
_entry.id   AF-A0AA43Q9I8-F1
#
_cell.length_a   1.000
_cell.length_b   1.000
_cell.length_c   1.000
_cell.angle_alpha   90.00
_cell.angle_beta   90.00
_cell.angle_gamma   90.00
#
_symmetry.space_group_name_H-M   'P 1'
#
loop_
_entity.id
_entity.type
_entity.pdbx_description
1 polymer ?
#
loop_
_entity_poly.entity_id
_entity_poly.type
_entity_poly.pdbx_seq_one_letter_code
_entity_poly.pdbx_strand_id
1 'polypeptide(L)'
;MDDTFKTRFKHILTKAMEPGSLVIVDFTGLKVYGKDEWHQEKHDVPARRTWRKLHLAIDENHQVPACELTTPEVGDATAVPDLLAQITTTFDTFMGDGPYDGEPVSQAVLDKQVDT
;
A
#
# COMPACT_ATOMS: atom_id res chain seq x y z
N MET A 1 -21.51 8.97 -4.84
CA MET A 1 -20.68 9.89 -4.03
C MET A 1 -20.30 11.07 -4.90
N ASP A 2 -20.53 12.32 -4.46
CA ASP A 2 -20.31 13.52 -5.30
C ASP A 2 -18.87 14.08 -5.17
N ASP A 3 -18.47 14.85 -6.18
CA ASP A 3 -17.12 15.39 -6.37
C ASP A 3 -16.77 16.53 -5.40
N THR A 4 -17.80 17.17 -4.84
CA THR A 4 -17.68 18.24 -3.82
C THR A 4 -17.29 17.63 -2.48
N PHE A 5 -17.82 16.45 -2.14
CA PHE A 5 -17.43 15.70 -0.94
C PHE A 5 -15.95 15.30 -1.00
N LYS A 6 -15.50 14.71 -2.10
CA LYS A 6 -14.08 14.34 -2.30
C LYS A 6 -13.14 15.54 -2.18
N THR A 7 -13.51 16.67 -2.79
CA THR A 7 -12.69 17.88 -2.78
C THR A 7 -12.59 18.51 -1.39
N ARG A 8 -13.70 18.55 -0.64
CA ARG A 8 -13.70 19.04 0.75
C ARG A 8 -12.96 18.13 1.71
N PHE A 9 -13.12 16.81 1.59
CA PHE A 9 -12.43 15.84 2.45
C PHE A 9 -10.91 15.94 2.26
N LYS A 10 -10.45 16.00 1.00
CA LYS A 10 -9.04 16.20 0.67
C LYS A 10 -8.51 17.51 1.26
N HIS A 11 -9.22 18.63 1.08
CA HIS A 11 -8.79 19.94 1.56
C HIS A 11 -8.74 20.07 3.10
N ILE A 12 -9.58 19.34 3.83
CA ILE A 12 -9.61 19.38 5.30
C ILE A 12 -8.45 18.58 5.90
N LEU A 13 -8.12 17.41 5.33
CA LEU A 13 -7.02 16.59 5.82
C LEU A 13 -5.65 17.21 5.55
N THR A 14 -5.40 17.74 4.35
CA THR A 14 -4.08 18.30 4.00
C THR A 14 -3.76 19.63 4.70
N LYS A 15 -4.76 20.32 5.26
CA LYS A 15 -4.56 21.64 5.91
C LYS A 15 -4.31 21.53 7.43
N ALA A 16 -4.51 20.36 8.02
CA ALA A 16 -4.48 20.15 9.46
C ALA A 16 -3.32 19.25 9.93
N MET A 17 -2.57 18.63 9.02
CA MET A 17 -1.55 17.64 9.32
C MET A 17 -0.16 18.16 8.98
N GLU A 18 0.75 18.05 9.93
CA GLU A 18 2.16 18.42 9.76
C GLU A 18 2.83 17.46 8.75
N PRO A 19 3.83 17.92 7.97
CA PRO A 19 4.56 17.04 7.07
C PRO A 19 5.18 15.83 7.79
N GLY A 20 5.06 14.64 7.21
CA GLY A 20 5.43 13.36 7.79
C GLY A 20 4.33 12.71 8.63
N SER A 21 3.33 13.46 9.12
CA SER A 21 2.35 12.93 10.09
C SER A 21 1.36 11.90 9.51
N LEU A 22 1.36 11.64 8.20
CA LEU A 22 0.39 10.77 7.54
C LEU A 22 1.04 9.62 6.79
N VAL A 23 0.50 8.42 7.00
CA VAL A 23 0.71 7.25 6.14
C VAL A 23 -0.63 6.73 5.67
N ILE A 24 -0.86 6.74 4.35
CA ILE A 24 -2.02 6.11 3.70
C ILE A 24 -1.54 4.82 3.03
N VAL A 25 -2.23 3.71 3.29
CA VAL A 25 -1.93 2.41 2.69
C VAL A 25 -3.09 1.92 1.83
N ASP A 26 -2.76 1.43 0.65
CA ASP A 26 -3.66 0.71 -0.25
C ASP A 26 -2.87 -0.35 -1.01
N PHE A 27 -3.56 -1.35 -1.58
CA PHE A 27 -2.93 -2.31 -2.49
C PHE A 27 -3.53 -2.26 -3.90
N THR A 28 -2.70 -2.61 -4.87
CA THR A 28 -3.14 -2.81 -6.25
C THR A 28 -2.78 -4.20 -6.74
N GLY A 29 -3.69 -4.81 -7.49
CA GLY A 29 -3.47 -6.11 -8.13
C GLY A 29 -2.63 -5.95 -9.39
N LEU A 30 -1.46 -6.59 -9.41
CA LEU A 30 -0.58 -6.66 -10.58
C LEU A 30 -0.72 -8.02 -11.26
N LYS A 31 -0.94 -8.00 -12.57
CA LYS A 31 -0.88 -9.20 -13.40
C LYS A 31 0.53 -9.34 -13.97
N VAL A 32 1.27 -10.32 -13.46
CA VAL A 32 2.64 -10.59 -13.87
C VAL A 32 2.64 -11.60 -15.01
N TYR A 33 3.29 -11.22 -16.10
CA TYR A 33 3.55 -12.09 -17.24
C TYR A 33 4.96 -12.67 -17.10
N GLY A 34 5.09 -13.99 -17.18
CA GLY A 34 6.39 -14.67 -17.25
C GLY A 34 7.14 -14.36 -18.57
N LYS A 35 8.27 -15.05 -18.77
CA LYS A 35 9.22 -14.86 -19.89
C LYS A 35 8.53 -14.47 -21.21
N ASP A 36 9.00 -13.34 -21.72
CA ASP A 36 8.59 -12.52 -22.86
C ASP A 36 7.54 -13.14 -23.80
N GLU A 37 6.51 -12.36 -24.14
CA GLU A 37 5.50 -12.71 -25.15
C GLU A 37 6.14 -13.22 -26.45
N TRP A 38 7.31 -12.66 -26.81
CA TRP A 38 8.12 -13.11 -27.95
C TRP A 38 8.55 -14.58 -27.87
N HIS A 39 8.95 -15.06 -26.69
CA HIS A 39 9.38 -16.46 -26.51
C HIS A 39 8.17 -17.41 -26.56
N GLN A 40 7.01 -16.95 -26.10
CA GLN A 40 5.75 -17.69 -26.17
C GLN A 40 5.25 -17.78 -27.63
N GLU A 41 5.31 -16.69 -28.40
CA GLU A 41 5.01 -16.69 -29.84
C GLU A 41 5.96 -17.59 -30.64
N LYS A 42 7.25 -17.60 -30.31
CA LYS A 42 8.26 -18.37 -31.06
C LYS A 42 8.20 -19.88 -30.81
N HIS A 43 7.78 -20.30 -29.62
CA HIS A 43 7.88 -21.71 -29.20
C HIS A 43 6.54 -22.35 -28.80
N ASP A 44 5.42 -21.64 -28.99
CA ASP A 44 4.06 -22.10 -28.66
C ASP A 44 3.92 -22.63 -27.22
N VAL A 45 4.57 -21.93 -26.28
CA VAL A 45 4.61 -22.33 -24.86
C VAL A 45 3.56 -21.52 -24.08
N PRO A 46 2.75 -22.17 -23.22
CA PRO A 46 1.73 -21.46 -22.45
C PRO A 46 2.31 -20.36 -21.54
N ALA A 47 1.69 -19.19 -21.55
CA ALA A 47 2.00 -18.07 -20.67
C ALA A 47 1.82 -18.48 -19.20
N ARG A 48 2.89 -18.43 -18.39
CA ARG A 48 2.74 -18.47 -16.92
C ARG A 48 2.28 -17.10 -16.45
N ARG A 49 0.99 -17.00 -16.13
CA ARG A 49 0.36 -15.78 -15.59
C ARG A 49 0.17 -15.96 -14.10
N THR A 50 0.57 -14.97 -13.31
CA THR A 50 0.30 -14.94 -11.88
C THR A 50 -0.15 -13.55 -11.47
N TRP A 51 -1.00 -13.48 -10.46
CA TRP A 51 -1.34 -12.22 -9.82
C TRP A 51 -0.37 -11.96 -8.66
N ARG A 52 -0.14 -10.69 -8.36
CA ARG A 52 0.57 -10.21 -7.17
C ARG A 52 -0.22 -9.04 -6.60
N LYS A 53 -0.08 -8.79 -5.31
CA LYS A 53 -0.59 -7.56 -4.68
C LYS A 53 0.60 -6.65 -4.40
N LEU A 54 0.53 -5.42 -4.86
CA LEU A 54 1.50 -4.38 -4.55
C LEU A 54 0.87 -3.45 -3.51
N HIS A 55 1.31 -3.56 -2.26
CA HIS A 55 0.95 -2.65 -1.17
C HIS A 55 1.83 -1.42 -1.25
N LEU A 56 1.22 -0.23 -1.16
CA LEU A 56 1.90 1.05 -1.25
C LEU A 56 1.57 1.86 -0.01
N ALA A 57 2.59 2.44 0.63
CA ALA A 57 2.43 3.53 1.57
C ALA A 57 2.60 4.85 0.83
N ILE A 58 1.74 5.82 1.11
CA ILE A 58 1.75 7.16 0.51
C ILE A 58 1.66 8.21 1.62
N ASP A 59 2.52 9.22 1.57
CA ASP A 59 2.51 10.35 2.52
C ASP A 59 1.61 11.52 2.06
N GLU A 60 1.49 12.56 2.88
CA GLU A 60 0.72 13.76 2.55
C GLU A 60 1.26 14.57 1.35
N ASN A 61 2.52 14.33 0.96
CA ASN A 61 3.18 14.94 -0.19
C ASN A 61 3.06 14.10 -1.47
N HIS A 62 2.27 13.03 -1.44
CA HIS A 62 2.12 12.08 -2.55
C HIS A 62 3.41 11.31 -2.89
N GLN A 63 4.34 11.18 -1.95
CA GLN A 63 5.53 10.35 -2.09
C GLN A 63 5.21 8.91 -1.68
N VAL A 64 6.01 7.96 -2.16
CA VAL A 64 5.88 6.54 -1.82
C VAL A 64 7.06 6.14 -0.93
N PRO A 65 6.96 6.29 0.40
CA PRO A 65 8.05 5.93 1.31
C PRO A 65 8.29 4.43 1.45
N ALA A 66 7.31 3.58 1.11
CA ALA A 66 7.43 2.14 1.20
C ALA A 66 6.53 1.41 0.20
N CYS A 67 6.97 0.22 -0.23
CA CYS A 67 6.14 -0.70 -0.99
C CYS A 67 6.44 -2.16 -0.64
N GLU A 68 5.44 -3.02 -0.74
CA GLU A 68 5.59 -4.45 -0.45
C GLU A 68 4.84 -5.28 -1.50
N LEU A 69 5.47 -6.33 -2.02
CA LEU A 69 4.91 -7.14 -3.11
C LEU A 69 4.65 -8.57 -2.62
N THR A 70 3.37 -8.92 -2.50
CA THR A 70 2.94 -10.22 -1.96
C THR A 70 2.24 -11.09 -3.01
N THR A 71 2.11 -12.38 -2.71
CA THR A 71 1.28 -13.27 -3.52
C THR A 71 -0.20 -13.09 -3.17
N PRO A 72 -1.15 -13.49 -4.05
CA PRO A 72 -2.57 -13.24 -3.83
C PRO A 72 -3.15 -13.91 -2.58
N GLU A 73 -2.53 -15.00 -2.14
CA GLU A 73 -2.94 -15.79 -0.97
C GLU A 73 -2.57 -15.13 0.36
N VAL A 74 -1.62 -14.19 0.32
CA VAL A 74 -1.20 -13.41 1.49
C VAL A 74 -2.27 -12.37 1.81
N GLY A 75 -2.72 -12.35 3.07
CA GLY A 75 -3.71 -11.40 3.55
C GLY A 75 -3.13 -9.99 3.66
N ASP A 76 -3.95 -8.97 3.42
CA ASP A 76 -3.43 -7.59 3.27
C ASP A 76 -2.78 -7.07 4.56
N ALA A 77 -3.37 -7.39 5.71
CA ALA A 77 -2.82 -7.11 7.03
C ALA A 77 -1.40 -7.67 7.25
N THR A 78 -1.05 -8.80 6.63
CA THR A 78 0.26 -9.44 6.84
C THR A 78 1.40 -8.73 6.12
N ALA A 79 1.12 -7.86 5.15
CA ALA A 79 2.12 -7.04 4.47
C ALA A 79 2.49 -5.78 5.26
N VAL A 80 1.65 -5.36 6.23
CA VAL A 80 1.80 -4.09 6.93
C VAL A 80 3.10 -3.98 7.73
N PRO A 81 3.53 -4.99 8.52
CA PRO A 81 4.76 -4.87 9.29
C PRO A 81 5.99 -4.62 8.41
N ASP A 82 6.14 -5.38 7.32
CA ASP A 82 7.25 -5.23 6.38
C ASP A 82 7.18 -3.91 5.60
N LEU A 83 5.96 -3.43 5.30
CA LEU A 83 5.74 -2.11 4.71
C LEU A 83 6.15 -0.98 5.67
N LEU A 84 5.72 -1.04 6.94
CA LEU A 84 6.03 -0.03 7.96
C LEU A 84 7.51 -0.01 8.34
N ALA A 85 8.20 -1.15 8.27
CA ALA A 85 9.64 -1.25 8.54
C ALA A 85 10.47 -0.38 7.57
N GLN A 86 9.99 -0.18 6.34
CA GLN A 86 10.67 0.64 5.32
C GLN A 86 10.46 2.15 5.54
N ILE A 87 9.41 2.56 6.25
CA ILE A 87 9.11 3.98 6.50
C ILE A 87 10.06 4.49 7.58
N THR A 88 10.95 5.43 7.23
CA THR A 88 11.92 6.02 8.18
C THR A 88 11.40 7.25 8.90
N THR A 89 10.34 7.85 8.38
CA THR A 89 9.75 9.08 8.94
C THR A 89 8.71 8.73 10.01
N THR A 90 8.64 9.55 11.05
CA THR A 90 7.56 9.51 12.04
C THR A 90 6.22 9.83 11.40
N PHE A 91 5.16 9.14 11.80
CA PHE A 91 3.80 9.50 11.42
C PHE A 91 2.83 9.34 12.60
N ASP A 92 1.83 10.21 12.67
CA ASP A 92 0.83 10.20 13.75
C ASP A 92 -0.47 9.50 13.32
N THR A 93 -0.76 9.56 12.02
CA THR A 93 -2.00 9.05 11.43
C THR A 93 -1.71 7.96 10.43
N PHE A 94 -2.31 6.79 10.64
CA PHE A 94 -2.38 5.71 9.67
C PHE A 94 -3.78 5.65 9.06
N MET A 95 -3.88 5.54 7.74
CA MET A 95 -5.14 5.33 7.02
C MET A 95 -5.02 4.13 6.10
N GLY A 96 -5.98 3.23 6.15
CA GLY A 96 -6.10 2.11 5.21
C GLY A 96 -7.57 1.82 4.92
N ASP A 97 -7.83 1.02 3.89
CA ASP A 97 -9.17 0.51 3.62
C ASP A 97 -9.53 -0.69 4.53
N GLY A 98 -10.75 -1.20 4.41
CA GLY A 98 -11.30 -2.22 5.33
C GLY A 98 -10.43 -3.48 5.54
N PRO A 99 -9.74 -4.03 4.52
CA PRO A 99 -8.76 -5.11 4.69
C PRO A 99 -7.64 -4.84 5.70
N TYR A 100 -7.34 -3.59 6.02
CA TYR A 100 -6.36 -3.20 7.04
C TYR A 100 -7.00 -2.94 8.42
N ASP A 101 -8.32 -3.04 8.55
CA ASP A 101 -9.05 -2.84 9.80
C ASP A 101 -9.01 -4.11 10.65
N GLY A 102 -7.95 -4.28 11.45
CA GLY A 102 -7.79 -5.41 12.34
C GLY A 102 -6.67 -5.25 13.35
N GLU A 103 -6.79 -5.98 14.47
CA GLU A 103 -5.85 -5.93 15.59
C GLU A 103 -4.37 -6.08 15.20
N PRO A 104 -3.98 -7.00 14.28
CA PRO A 104 -2.58 -7.14 13.89
C PRO A 104 -2.00 -5.87 13.23
N VAL A 105 -2.84 -5.15 12.45
CA VAL A 105 -2.45 -3.89 11.82
C VAL A 105 -2.35 -2.79 12.86
N SER A 106 -3.35 -2.67 13.73
CA SER A 106 -3.34 -1.69 14.83
C SER A 106 -2.10 -1.84 15.71
N GLN A 107 -1.74 -3.07 16.10
CA GLN A 107 -0.55 -3.32 16.90
C GLN A 107 0.73 -2.96 16.14
N ALA A 108 0.87 -3.36 14.87
CA ALA A 108 2.05 -3.02 14.07
C ALA A 108 2.23 -1.50 13.89
N VAL A 109 1.12 -0.77 13.74
CA VAL A 109 1.13 0.70 13.67
C VAL A 109 1.58 1.29 15.01
N LEU A 110 1.01 0.83 16.13
CA LEU A 110 1.39 1.31 17.46
C LEU A 110 2.86 1.04 17.77
N ASP A 111 3.35 -0.16 17.47
CA ASP A 111 4.75 -0.53 17.68
C ASP A 111 5.68 0.40 16.87
N LYS A 112 5.33 0.68 15.62
CA LYS A 112 6.09 1.58 14.76
C LYS A 112 6.08 3.03 15.25
N GLN A 113 4.97 3.50 15.80
CA GLN A 113 4.82 4.86 16.33
C GLN A 113 5.54 5.07 17.66
N VAL A 114 5.71 4.02 18.46
CA VAL A 114 6.45 4.08 19.74
C VAL A 114 7.96 4.11 19.53
N ASP A 115 8.46 3.58 18.42
CA ASP A 115 9.88 3.49 18.09
C ASP A 115 10.51 4.81 17.60
N THR A 116 9.86 5.97 17.82
CA THR A 116 10.43 7.30 17.51
C THR A 116 10.26 8.32 18.64
#